data_AF-A0A2E7UKE4-F1
#
_entry.id   AF-A0A2E7UKE4-F1
#
_cell.length_a   1.000
_cell.length_b   1.000
_cell.length_c   1.000
_cell.angle_alpha   90.00
_cell.angle_beta   90.00
_cell.angle_gamma   90.00
#
_symmetry.space_group_name_H-M   'P 1'
#
loop_
_entity.id
_entity.type
_entity.pdbx_description
1 polymer ?
#
loop_
_entity_poly.entity_id
_entity_poly.type
_entity_poly.pdbx_seq_one_letter_code
_entity_poly.pdbx_strand_id
1 'polypeptide(L)'
;STVLDAGFNPIPHIPARSFPSANVLKNTLTTLKRNGVKDLLTIGGSIKSPEGPYDSTISMYRSGVFDQLEFDQLRIAGHPEGNPDDSAPLESLEGKLTWLRDNAISSVIVTQFCFSHEITNRWISSIKNILEKLFITDVEIHIGVAGPAKITTLMKYAKLCGVSASAEFLKKQGLDLAKIVKLSPSKIIDQLNGHDQIHFFPFGGLEEVSSWVSERISSTKGAEL
;
A
#
# COMPACT_ATOMS: atom_id res chain seq x y z
N SER A 1 15.69 4.86 20.03
CA SER A 1 16.15 4.96 18.64
C SER A 1 14.95 5.18 17.74
N THR A 2 15.06 6.07 16.78
CA THR A 2 14.09 6.25 15.70
C THR A 2 14.31 5.19 14.61
N VAL A 3 13.38 5.06 13.66
CA VAL A 3 13.54 4.22 12.46
C VAL A 3 14.78 4.63 11.65
N LEU A 4 15.06 5.94 11.60
CA LEU A 4 16.22 6.51 10.92
C LEU A 4 17.53 6.16 11.64
N ASP A 5 17.56 6.21 12.97
CA ASP A 5 18.75 5.86 13.77
C ASP A 5 19.15 4.39 13.57
N ALA A 6 18.19 3.54 13.21
CA ALA A 6 18.40 2.14 12.90
C ALA A 6 18.79 1.88 11.42
N GLY A 7 18.99 2.92 10.62
CA GLY A 7 19.44 2.83 9.22
C GLY A 7 18.34 2.48 8.22
N PHE A 8 17.06 2.52 8.62
CA PHE A 8 15.93 2.25 7.73
C PHE A 8 15.37 3.53 7.12
N ASN A 9 14.75 3.43 5.93
CA ASN A 9 13.99 4.52 5.30
C ASN A 9 12.54 4.51 5.82
N PRO A 10 12.12 5.43 6.71
CA PRO A 10 10.73 5.52 7.11
C PRO A 10 9.86 6.03 5.96
N ILE A 11 8.66 5.48 5.83
CA ILE A 11 7.64 5.95 4.88
C ILE A 11 6.39 6.35 5.68
N PRO A 12 6.32 7.60 6.19
CA PRO A 12 5.15 8.08 6.90
C PRO A 12 3.90 8.09 6.00
N HIS A 13 2.77 7.70 6.58
CA HIS A 13 1.46 7.82 5.94
C HIS A 13 0.92 9.24 6.06
N ILE A 14 0.46 9.81 4.95
CA ILE A 14 -0.13 11.15 4.87
C ILE A 14 -1.61 11.00 4.47
N PRO A 15 -2.54 10.89 5.44
CA PRO A 15 -3.97 10.78 5.20
C PRO A 15 -4.59 12.13 4.88
N ALA A 16 -4.94 12.37 3.61
CA ALA A 16 -5.42 13.65 3.12
C ALA A 16 -6.57 14.23 3.96
N ARG A 17 -7.61 13.43 4.22
CA ARG A 17 -8.83 13.86 4.94
C ARG A 17 -8.63 14.21 6.41
N SER A 18 -7.45 13.93 6.98
CA SER A 18 -7.10 14.24 8.37
C SER A 18 -6.35 15.56 8.53
N PHE A 19 -6.04 16.28 7.45
CA PHE A 19 -5.35 17.57 7.55
C PHE A 19 -6.36 18.72 7.59
N PRO A 20 -6.45 19.49 8.69
CA PRO A 20 -7.46 20.53 8.86
C PRO A 20 -7.16 21.80 8.05
N SER A 21 -5.92 22.00 7.58
CA SER A 21 -5.55 23.16 6.75
C SER A 21 -4.23 22.95 6.01
N ALA A 22 -3.99 23.79 5.01
CA ALA A 22 -2.71 23.84 4.29
C ALA A 22 -1.51 24.16 5.18
N ASN A 23 -1.70 25.00 6.21
CA ASN A 23 -0.62 25.31 7.15
C ASN A 23 -0.21 24.09 7.98
N VAL A 24 -1.18 23.30 8.46
CA VAL A 24 -0.89 22.07 9.22
C VAL A 24 -0.22 21.02 8.33
N LEU A 25 -0.69 20.85 7.11
CA LEU A 25 -0.04 19.97 6.13
C LEU A 25 1.41 20.41 5.86
N LYS A 26 1.63 21.69 5.51
CA LYS A 26 2.95 22.24 5.23
C LYS A 26 3.91 22.07 6.39
N ASN A 27 3.48 22.38 7.62
CA ASN A 27 4.30 22.23 8.81
C ASN A 27 4.66 20.77 9.07
N THR A 28 3.71 19.85 8.87
CA THR A 28 3.94 18.40 9.01
C THR A 28 4.99 17.92 8.01
N LEU A 29 4.80 18.19 6.72
CA LEU A 29 5.71 17.74 5.67
C LEU A 29 7.11 18.38 5.81
N THR A 30 7.18 19.67 6.15
CA THR A 30 8.45 20.36 6.42
C THR A 30 9.19 19.69 7.59
N THR A 31 8.47 19.33 8.65
CA THR A 31 9.05 18.63 9.80
C THR A 31 9.58 17.26 9.40
N LEU A 32 8.83 16.47 8.64
CA LEU A 32 9.28 15.17 8.14
C LEU A 32 10.56 15.30 7.30
N LYS A 33 10.57 16.24 6.33
CA LYS A 33 11.75 16.46 5.48
C LYS A 33 12.97 16.92 6.28
N ARG A 34 12.80 17.83 7.24
CA ARG A 34 13.90 18.28 8.14
C ARG A 34 14.47 17.15 9.00
N ASN A 35 13.67 16.13 9.31
CA ASN A 35 14.13 14.94 10.02
C ASN A 35 14.71 13.87 9.09
N GLY A 36 14.87 14.14 7.79
CA GLY A 36 15.52 13.22 6.86
C GLY A 36 14.59 12.19 6.20
N VAL A 37 13.27 12.36 6.32
CA VAL A 37 12.31 11.54 5.55
C VAL A 37 12.42 11.85 4.06
N LYS A 38 12.54 10.80 3.25
CA LYS A 38 12.69 10.87 1.79
C LYS A 38 11.43 10.47 1.05
N ASP A 39 10.72 9.50 1.58
CA ASP A 39 9.55 8.87 0.96
C ASP A 39 8.31 9.13 1.80
N LEU A 40 7.17 9.33 1.13
CA LEU A 40 5.86 9.40 1.78
C LEU A 40 4.89 8.41 1.14
N LEU A 41 3.92 7.92 1.89
CA LEU A 41 2.76 7.23 1.34
C LEU A 41 1.51 8.08 1.53
N THR A 42 0.96 8.61 0.43
CA THR A 42 -0.25 9.43 0.47
C THR A 42 -1.49 8.56 0.31
N ILE A 43 -2.44 8.75 1.22
CA ILE A 43 -3.69 7.98 1.27
C ILE A 43 -4.88 8.92 1.49
N GLY A 44 -6.08 8.51 1.09
CA GLY A 44 -7.28 9.32 1.31
C GLY A 44 -7.56 9.54 2.80
N GLY A 45 -7.34 8.51 3.62
CA GLY A 45 -7.75 8.48 5.03
C GLY A 45 -9.20 7.98 5.19
N SER A 46 -9.50 7.39 6.34
CA SER A 46 -10.80 6.76 6.63
C SER A 46 -11.85 7.72 7.19
N ILE A 47 -11.50 8.99 7.43
CA ILE A 47 -12.43 9.99 7.93
C ILE A 47 -13.45 10.30 6.83
N LYS A 48 -14.76 10.19 7.15
CA LYS A 48 -15.84 10.40 6.18
C LYS A 48 -16.07 11.87 5.83
N SER A 49 -15.97 12.75 6.82
CA SER A 49 -16.06 14.20 6.65
C SER A 49 -14.65 14.78 6.80
N PRO A 50 -14.01 15.23 5.71
CA PRO A 50 -12.66 15.79 5.78
C PRO A 50 -12.56 16.89 6.83
N GLU A 51 -11.51 16.87 7.64
CA GLU A 51 -11.30 17.89 8.69
C GLU A 51 -10.94 19.26 8.10
N GLY A 52 -10.53 19.28 6.83
CA GLY A 52 -10.11 20.47 6.12
C GLY A 52 -10.39 20.36 4.62
N PRO A 53 -9.64 21.08 3.77
CA PRO A 53 -9.97 21.25 2.35
C PRO A 53 -9.66 20.03 1.47
N TYR A 54 -9.22 18.91 2.05
CA TYR A 54 -8.67 17.78 1.31
C TYR A 54 -9.59 16.56 1.35
N ASP A 55 -10.40 16.36 0.32
CA ASP A 55 -11.30 15.20 0.20
C ASP A 55 -10.61 13.94 -0.35
N SER A 56 -9.40 14.10 -0.87
CA SER A 56 -8.67 13.10 -1.64
C SER A 56 -7.19 13.45 -1.70
N THR A 57 -6.33 12.47 -2.02
CA THR A 57 -4.90 12.74 -2.21
C THR A 57 -4.63 13.66 -3.39
N ILE A 58 -5.45 13.61 -4.45
CA ILE A 58 -5.29 14.51 -5.60
C ILE A 58 -5.62 15.97 -5.23
N SER A 59 -6.64 16.22 -4.40
CA SER A 59 -6.92 17.57 -3.89
C SER A 59 -5.76 18.11 -3.03
N MET A 60 -5.12 17.20 -2.27
CA MET A 60 -3.96 17.52 -1.45
C MET A 60 -2.74 17.89 -2.31
N TYR A 61 -2.49 17.16 -3.40
CA TYR A 61 -1.44 17.48 -4.38
C TYR A 61 -1.68 18.81 -5.08
N ARG A 62 -2.90 19.04 -5.58
CA ARG A 62 -3.28 20.27 -6.28
C ARG A 62 -3.26 21.53 -5.41
N SER A 63 -3.08 21.39 -4.10
CA SER A 63 -2.96 22.53 -3.20
C SER A 63 -1.63 23.28 -3.30
N GLY A 64 -0.64 22.71 -4.01
CA GLY A 64 0.70 23.28 -4.18
C GLY A 64 1.60 23.16 -2.94
N VAL A 65 1.14 22.49 -1.87
CA VAL A 65 1.93 22.30 -0.65
C VAL A 65 3.14 21.39 -0.88
N PHE A 66 3.06 20.49 -1.87
CA PHE A 66 4.15 19.57 -2.24
C PHE A 66 5.23 20.24 -3.11
N ASP A 67 4.88 21.29 -3.86
CA ASP A 67 5.76 21.92 -4.87
C ASP A 67 7.05 22.49 -4.27
N GLN A 68 7.02 22.86 -2.99
CA GLN A 68 8.16 23.43 -2.26
C GLN A 68 8.97 22.38 -1.49
N LEU A 69 8.60 21.10 -1.60
CA LEU A 69 9.12 20.02 -0.76
C LEU A 69 9.64 18.88 -1.65
N GLU A 70 10.96 18.84 -1.81
CA GLU A 70 11.68 17.89 -2.67
C GLU A 70 11.74 16.49 -2.05
N PHE A 71 10.62 15.80 -1.86
CA PHE A 71 10.62 14.37 -1.51
C PHE A 71 11.12 13.53 -2.68
N ASP A 72 11.90 12.50 -2.39
CA ASP A 72 12.55 11.66 -3.40
C ASP A 72 11.50 10.78 -4.10
N GLN A 73 10.48 10.35 -3.35
CA GLN A 73 9.43 9.47 -3.87
C GLN A 73 8.09 9.68 -3.16
N LEU A 74 7.01 9.77 -3.95
CA LEU A 74 5.64 9.74 -3.43
C LEU A 74 4.98 8.41 -3.77
N ARG A 75 4.66 7.64 -2.74
CA ARG A 75 3.92 6.40 -2.86
C ARG A 75 2.42 6.67 -2.83
N ILE A 76 1.67 5.96 -3.66
CA ILE A 76 0.22 6.10 -3.77
C ILE A 76 -0.49 4.76 -3.56
N ALA A 77 -1.64 4.82 -2.87
CA ALA A 77 -2.45 3.63 -2.65
C ALA A 77 -3.10 3.09 -3.93
N GLY A 78 -3.00 1.76 -4.11
CA GLY A 78 -3.75 0.95 -5.08
C GLY A 78 -4.74 0.01 -4.39
N HIS A 79 -5.83 -0.35 -5.08
CA HIS A 79 -6.92 -1.13 -4.50
C HIS A 79 -7.36 -2.27 -5.43
N PRO A 80 -6.78 -3.47 -5.31
CA PRO A 80 -7.08 -4.61 -6.19
C PRO A 80 -8.56 -5.01 -6.22
N GLU A 81 -9.25 -4.86 -5.09
CA GLU A 81 -10.67 -5.20 -4.94
C GLU A 81 -11.60 -3.96 -5.03
N GLY A 82 -11.05 -2.81 -5.42
CA GLY A 82 -11.74 -1.53 -5.35
C GLY A 82 -11.70 -0.90 -3.95
N ASN A 83 -12.34 0.26 -3.81
CA ASN A 83 -12.30 1.06 -2.60
C ASN A 83 -13.73 1.52 -2.24
N PRO A 84 -14.28 1.16 -1.07
CA PRO A 84 -15.62 1.59 -0.66
C PRO A 84 -15.81 3.12 -0.56
N ASP A 85 -14.72 3.86 -0.40
CA ASP A 85 -14.71 5.33 -0.28
C ASP A 85 -14.38 6.06 -1.59
N ASP A 86 -14.24 5.32 -2.69
CA ASP A 86 -13.93 5.83 -4.02
C ASP A 86 -14.63 4.98 -5.08
N SER A 87 -15.64 5.54 -5.73
CA SER A 87 -16.46 4.84 -6.74
C SER A 87 -15.70 4.53 -8.03
N ALA A 88 -14.55 5.17 -8.28
CA ALA A 88 -13.77 5.01 -9.50
C ALA A 88 -12.26 4.89 -9.20
N PRO A 89 -11.82 3.87 -8.45
CA PRO A 89 -10.48 3.81 -7.88
C PRO A 89 -9.36 3.69 -8.93
N LEU A 90 -9.64 3.10 -10.10
CA LEU A 90 -8.68 3.06 -11.21
C LEU A 90 -8.53 4.43 -11.88
N GLU A 91 -9.62 5.17 -12.08
CA GLU A 91 -9.59 6.52 -12.64
C GLU A 91 -8.89 7.50 -11.67
N SER A 92 -9.21 7.40 -10.38
CA SER A 92 -8.51 8.14 -9.32
C SER A 92 -7.01 7.83 -9.30
N LEU A 93 -6.62 6.56 -9.50
CA LEU A 93 -5.21 6.17 -9.60
C LEU A 93 -4.53 6.74 -10.84
N GLU A 94 -5.18 6.65 -12.00
CA GLU A 94 -4.71 7.23 -13.26
C GLU A 94 -4.51 8.76 -13.15
N GLY A 95 -5.44 9.46 -12.50
CA GLY A 95 -5.33 10.90 -12.25
C GLY A 95 -4.15 11.26 -11.34
N LYS A 96 -3.87 10.46 -10.32
CA LYS A 96 -2.68 10.63 -9.46
C LYS A 96 -1.39 10.39 -10.23
N LEU A 97 -1.32 9.32 -11.03
CA LEU A 97 -0.16 9.00 -11.86
C LEU A 97 0.13 10.10 -12.88
N THR A 98 -0.93 10.59 -13.54
CA THR A 98 -0.85 11.72 -14.47
C THR A 98 -0.27 12.96 -13.80
N TRP A 99 -0.80 13.33 -12.63
CA TRP A 99 -0.31 14.50 -11.89
C TRP A 99 1.15 14.33 -11.47
N LEU A 100 1.55 13.16 -10.97
CA LEU A 100 2.93 12.88 -10.55
C LEU A 100 3.90 12.97 -11.73
N ARG A 101 3.54 12.37 -12.88
CA ARG A 101 4.31 12.47 -14.12
C ARG A 101 4.45 13.92 -14.58
N ASP A 102 3.35 14.66 -14.65
CA ASP A 102 3.34 16.04 -15.15
C ASP A 102 4.18 17.00 -14.27
N ASN A 103 4.40 16.62 -13.00
CA ASN A 103 5.24 17.35 -12.05
C ASN A 103 6.64 16.72 -11.87
N ALA A 104 7.00 15.72 -12.68
CA ALA A 104 8.28 15.02 -12.62
C ALA A 104 8.61 14.43 -11.22
N ILE A 105 7.60 13.91 -10.52
CA ILE A 105 7.75 13.30 -9.19
C ILE A 105 7.79 11.77 -9.33
N SER A 106 8.86 11.15 -8.83
CA SER A 106 8.98 9.69 -8.78
C SER A 106 7.89 9.08 -7.90
N SER A 107 7.31 7.97 -8.34
CA SER A 107 6.21 7.35 -7.63
C SER A 107 6.25 5.83 -7.61
N VAL A 108 5.62 5.28 -6.57
CA VAL A 108 5.44 3.83 -6.39
C VAL A 108 3.99 3.59 -6.02
N ILE A 109 3.39 2.55 -6.60
CA ILE A 109 2.06 2.13 -6.21
C ILE A 109 2.19 1.08 -5.11
N VAL A 110 1.54 1.28 -3.97
CA VAL A 110 1.46 0.30 -2.89
C VAL A 110 0.02 -0.14 -2.73
N THR A 111 -0.27 -1.42 -2.87
CA THR A 111 -1.66 -1.89 -2.82
C THR A 111 -2.14 -2.13 -1.39
N GLN A 112 -3.45 -1.97 -1.19
CA GLN A 112 -4.15 -2.68 -0.13
C GLN A 112 -3.93 -4.20 -0.30
N PHE A 113 -3.92 -4.96 0.80
CA PHE A 113 -3.83 -6.41 0.71
C PHE A 113 -5.09 -7.02 0.10
N CYS A 114 -4.90 -8.11 -0.63
CA CYS A 114 -5.95 -8.92 -1.23
C CYS A 114 -5.68 -10.38 -0.92
N PHE A 115 -6.73 -11.20 -0.78
CA PHE A 115 -6.58 -12.64 -0.54
C PHE A 115 -6.59 -13.49 -1.83
N SER A 116 -6.85 -12.87 -2.98
CA SER A 116 -6.89 -13.54 -4.29
C SER A 116 -5.76 -13.04 -5.17
N HIS A 117 -4.85 -13.96 -5.54
CA HIS A 117 -3.82 -13.68 -6.54
C HIS A 117 -4.46 -13.43 -7.91
N GLU A 118 -5.60 -14.05 -8.23
CA GLU A 118 -6.30 -13.86 -9.50
C GLU A 118 -6.87 -12.43 -9.63
N ILE A 119 -7.46 -11.88 -8.57
CA ILE A 119 -7.90 -10.48 -8.54
C ILE A 119 -6.69 -9.55 -8.62
N THR A 120 -5.65 -9.84 -7.84
CA THR A 120 -4.43 -9.02 -7.79
C THR A 120 -3.71 -8.98 -9.14
N ASN A 121 -3.49 -10.11 -9.80
CA ASN A 121 -2.84 -10.19 -11.11
C ASN A 121 -3.65 -9.46 -12.19
N ARG A 122 -4.99 -9.60 -12.19
CA ARG A 122 -5.85 -8.82 -13.11
C ARG A 122 -5.70 -7.32 -12.87
N TRP A 123 -5.66 -6.90 -11.61
CA TRP A 123 -5.44 -5.49 -11.27
C TRP A 123 -4.06 -5.01 -11.73
N ILE A 124 -2.99 -5.79 -11.52
CA ILE A 124 -1.63 -5.48 -12.01
C ILE A 124 -1.64 -5.27 -13.52
N SER A 125 -2.26 -6.18 -14.28
CA SER A 125 -2.38 -6.05 -15.74
C SER A 125 -3.10 -4.76 -16.14
N SER A 126 -4.18 -4.40 -15.45
CA SER A 126 -4.88 -3.12 -15.69
C SER A 126 -3.98 -1.91 -15.40
N ILE A 127 -3.17 -1.95 -14.34
CA ILE A 127 -2.23 -0.87 -14.02
C ILE A 127 -1.15 -0.76 -15.09
N LYS A 128 -0.58 -1.87 -15.55
CA LYS A 128 0.42 -1.84 -16.64
C LYS A 128 -0.12 -1.22 -17.91
N ASN A 129 -1.36 -1.54 -18.28
CA ASN A 129 -2.03 -0.90 -19.43
C ASN A 129 -2.22 0.62 -19.22
N ILE A 130 -2.53 1.06 -17.99
CA ILE A 130 -2.64 2.49 -17.66
C ILE A 130 -1.26 3.16 -17.78
N LEU A 131 -0.21 2.56 -17.23
CA LEU A 131 1.15 3.10 -17.29
C LEU A 131 1.63 3.24 -18.75
N GLU A 132 1.40 2.21 -19.58
CA GLU A 132 1.70 2.24 -21.02
C GLU A 132 0.94 3.37 -21.73
N LYS A 133 -0.38 3.49 -21.50
CA LYS A 133 -1.21 4.57 -22.05
C LYS A 133 -0.71 5.96 -21.64
N LEU A 134 -0.19 6.10 -20.43
CA LEU A 134 0.34 7.36 -19.90
C LEU A 134 1.81 7.62 -20.27
N PHE A 135 2.46 6.69 -20.98
CA PHE A 135 3.89 6.72 -21.29
C PHE A 135 4.78 6.83 -20.03
N ILE A 136 4.38 6.13 -18.95
CA ILE A 136 5.12 6.06 -17.68
C ILE A 136 5.85 4.72 -17.62
N THR A 137 7.17 4.74 -17.45
CA THR A 137 8.01 3.52 -17.49
C THR A 137 8.72 3.22 -16.17
N ASP A 138 8.67 4.12 -15.21
CA ASP A 138 9.51 4.17 -14.02
C ASP A 138 8.72 4.14 -12.70
N VAL A 139 7.55 3.48 -12.71
CA VAL A 139 6.71 3.28 -11.52
C VAL A 139 6.68 1.82 -11.11
N GLU A 140 7.15 1.54 -9.90
CA GLU A 140 7.08 0.20 -9.33
C GLU A 140 5.70 -0.09 -8.74
N ILE A 141 5.30 -1.36 -8.81
CA ILE A 141 4.07 -1.92 -8.25
C ILE A 141 4.42 -2.82 -7.06
N HIS A 142 4.15 -2.33 -5.86
CA HIS A 142 4.37 -3.03 -4.59
C HIS A 142 3.06 -3.65 -4.13
N ILE A 143 3.00 -4.99 -4.05
CA ILE A 143 1.79 -5.70 -3.67
C ILE A 143 1.71 -5.88 -2.16
N GLY A 144 0.65 -5.32 -1.59
CA GLY A 144 0.22 -5.55 -0.24
C GLY A 144 -0.13 -7.01 0.03
N VAL A 145 0.54 -7.63 1.01
CA VAL A 145 0.26 -8.99 1.44
C VAL A 145 0.16 -9.04 2.96
N ALA A 146 -0.85 -9.75 3.46
CA ALA A 146 -0.96 -10.02 4.88
C ALA A 146 0.19 -10.91 5.36
N GLY A 147 0.88 -10.50 6.42
CA GLY A 147 1.89 -11.34 7.08
C GLY A 147 1.29 -12.58 7.74
N PRO A 148 2.13 -13.51 8.25
CA PRO A 148 1.66 -14.70 8.93
C PRO A 148 0.79 -14.37 10.15
N ALA A 149 -0.48 -14.75 10.13
CA ALA A 149 -1.44 -14.39 11.18
C ALA A 149 -2.58 -15.41 11.32
N LYS A 150 -3.31 -15.34 12.43
CA LYS A 150 -4.53 -16.12 12.65
C LYS A 150 -5.62 -15.67 11.67
N ILE A 151 -6.43 -16.60 11.17
CA ILE A 151 -7.59 -16.30 10.30
C ILE A 151 -8.48 -15.21 10.91
N THR A 152 -8.75 -15.27 12.21
CA THR A 152 -9.59 -14.27 12.91
C THR A 152 -8.99 -12.86 12.87
N THR A 153 -7.66 -12.73 13.01
CA THR A 153 -6.95 -11.45 12.85
C THR A 153 -7.07 -10.95 11.42
N LEU A 154 -6.83 -11.81 10.44
CA LEU A 154 -6.95 -11.47 9.02
C LEU A 154 -8.35 -10.99 8.65
N MET A 155 -9.39 -11.68 9.12
CA MET A 155 -10.78 -11.31 8.86
C MET A 155 -11.18 -10.00 9.54
N LYS A 156 -10.69 -9.75 10.76
CA LYS A 156 -10.90 -8.47 11.46
C LYS A 156 -10.36 -7.31 10.61
N TYR A 157 -9.11 -7.41 10.14
CA TYR A 157 -8.52 -6.35 9.33
C TYR A 157 -9.14 -6.25 7.94
N ALA A 158 -9.51 -7.37 7.32
CA ALA A 158 -10.21 -7.37 6.03
C ALA A 158 -11.51 -6.55 6.09
N LYS A 159 -12.30 -6.73 7.16
CA LYS A 159 -13.52 -5.95 7.38
C LYS A 159 -13.22 -4.46 7.55
N LEU A 160 -12.20 -4.10 8.33
CA LEU A 160 -11.81 -2.70 8.54
C LEU A 160 -11.31 -2.03 7.26
N CYS A 161 -10.65 -2.80 6.39
CA CYS A 161 -10.07 -2.31 5.14
C CYS A 161 -11.01 -2.43 3.93
N GLY A 162 -12.23 -2.94 4.10
CA GLY A 162 -13.20 -3.10 3.01
C GLY A 162 -12.86 -4.20 2.01
N VAL A 163 -12.07 -5.19 2.41
CA VAL A 163 -11.62 -6.30 1.53
C VAL A 163 -12.74 -7.34 1.40
N SER A 164 -13.31 -7.45 0.20
CA SER A 164 -14.55 -8.16 -0.10
C SER A 164 -14.33 -9.66 -0.36
N ALA A 165 -13.19 -10.04 -0.91
CA ALA A 165 -12.77 -11.42 -1.17
C ALA A 165 -12.49 -12.20 0.12
N SER A 166 -12.66 -11.59 1.29
CA SER A 166 -12.60 -12.27 2.60
C SER A 166 -13.59 -13.42 2.70
N ALA A 167 -14.81 -13.28 2.15
CA ALA A 167 -15.83 -14.34 2.17
C ALA A 167 -15.46 -15.53 1.27
N GLU A 168 -14.98 -15.27 0.06
CA GLU A 168 -14.49 -16.33 -0.84
C GLU A 168 -13.23 -16.99 -0.31
N PHE A 169 -12.32 -16.20 0.27
CA PHE A 169 -11.15 -16.70 0.95
C PHE A 169 -11.51 -17.67 2.07
N LEU A 170 -12.47 -17.31 2.94
CA LEU A 170 -12.97 -18.19 4.00
C LEU A 170 -13.55 -19.50 3.44
N LYS A 171 -14.33 -19.43 2.35
CA LYS A 171 -14.84 -20.65 1.68
C LYS A 171 -13.69 -21.55 1.20
N LYS A 172 -12.64 -20.97 0.59
CA LYS A 172 -11.46 -21.71 0.09
C LYS A 172 -10.62 -22.32 1.21
N GLN A 173 -10.67 -21.81 2.44
CA GLN A 173 -9.94 -22.39 3.58
C GLN A 173 -10.64 -23.60 4.22
N GLY A 174 -11.91 -23.86 3.90
CA GLY A 174 -12.69 -24.94 4.52
C GLY A 174 -13.18 -24.56 5.93
N LEU A 175 -14.35 -25.09 6.30
CA LEU A 175 -15.09 -24.77 7.54
C LEU A 175 -14.46 -25.31 8.84
N ASP A 176 -13.13 -25.38 8.96
CA ASP A 176 -12.47 -25.74 10.22
C ASP A 176 -12.08 -24.47 11.00
N LEU A 177 -13.08 -23.59 11.21
CA LEU A 177 -12.98 -22.31 11.93
C LEU A 177 -12.56 -22.50 13.41
N ALA A 178 -12.47 -23.75 13.88
CA ALA A 178 -12.06 -24.13 15.23
C ALA A 178 -10.53 -24.27 15.40
N LYS A 179 -9.74 -24.29 14.33
CA LYS A 179 -8.28 -24.45 14.43
C LYS A 179 -7.55 -23.11 14.43
N ILE A 180 -6.59 -22.99 15.36
CA ILE A 180 -5.59 -21.92 15.45
C ILE A 180 -4.58 -22.07 14.30
N VAL A 181 -5.06 -22.07 13.05
CA VAL A 181 -4.18 -22.14 11.88
C VAL A 181 -3.66 -20.73 11.63
N LYS A 182 -2.35 -20.54 11.88
CA LYS A 182 -1.64 -19.40 11.33
C LYS A 182 -1.53 -19.62 9.82
N LEU A 183 -2.06 -18.68 9.05
CA LEU A 183 -1.95 -18.71 7.60
C LEU A 183 -0.61 -18.11 7.19
N SER A 184 0.07 -18.76 6.25
CA SER A 184 1.28 -18.25 5.62
C SER A 184 0.92 -17.51 4.32
N PRO A 185 1.61 -16.41 3.98
CA PRO A 185 1.43 -15.72 2.72
C PRO A 185 2.06 -16.44 1.51
N SER A 186 2.76 -17.57 1.68
CA SER A 186 3.45 -18.25 0.57
C SER A 186 2.54 -18.50 -0.63
N LYS A 187 1.35 -19.11 -0.39
CA LYS A 187 0.45 -19.52 -1.46
C LYS A 187 0.00 -18.36 -2.35
N ILE A 188 -0.21 -17.16 -1.78
CA ILE A 188 -0.59 -16.01 -2.58
C ILE A 188 0.63 -15.47 -3.32
N ILE A 189 1.77 -15.29 -2.63
CA ILE A 189 3.01 -14.74 -3.21
C ILE A 189 3.50 -15.59 -4.38
N ASP A 190 3.51 -16.91 -4.24
CA ASP A 190 3.99 -17.86 -5.27
C ASP A 190 3.18 -17.79 -6.57
N GLN A 191 1.98 -17.20 -6.53
CA GLN A 191 1.07 -17.08 -7.68
C GLN A 191 0.92 -15.64 -8.18
N LEU A 192 1.55 -14.67 -7.52
CA LEU A 192 1.60 -13.29 -7.99
C LEU A 192 2.59 -13.17 -9.16
N ASN A 193 2.25 -12.35 -10.15
CA ASN A 193 3.12 -12.06 -11.28
C ASN A 193 3.04 -10.58 -11.68
N GLY A 194 4.09 -10.09 -12.31
CA GLY A 194 4.14 -8.73 -12.85
C GLY A 194 4.23 -7.60 -11.80
N HIS A 195 4.50 -7.92 -10.53
CA HIS A 195 4.82 -6.97 -9.47
C HIS A 195 6.33 -6.82 -9.31
N ASP A 196 6.76 -5.75 -8.65
CA ASP A 196 8.18 -5.46 -8.42
C ASP A 196 8.61 -5.79 -6.99
N GLN A 197 7.72 -5.58 -6.01
CA GLN A 197 8.01 -5.81 -4.58
C GLN A 197 6.79 -6.32 -3.81
N ILE A 198 7.04 -6.92 -2.65
CA ILE A 198 6.01 -7.27 -1.67
C ILE A 198 6.04 -6.29 -0.50
N HIS A 199 4.87 -5.77 -0.13
CA HIS A 199 4.65 -4.93 1.04
C HIS A 199 3.88 -5.74 2.10
N PHE A 200 4.52 -6.07 3.22
CA PHE A 200 3.87 -6.84 4.28
C PHE A 200 3.02 -5.95 5.20
N PHE A 201 1.79 -6.37 5.43
CA PHE A 201 0.95 -5.90 6.53
C PHE A 201 1.13 -6.83 7.73
N PRO A 202 1.87 -6.43 8.78
CA PRO A 202 2.21 -7.34 9.88
C PRO A 202 1.05 -7.60 10.84
N PHE A 203 0.04 -6.72 10.90
CA PHE A 203 -1.13 -6.86 11.77
C PHE A 203 -0.81 -7.14 13.26
N GLY A 204 0.30 -6.59 13.74
CA GLY A 204 0.80 -6.78 15.11
C GLY A 204 1.85 -7.90 15.26
N GLY A 205 2.14 -8.66 14.21
CA GLY A 205 3.14 -9.74 14.20
C GLY A 205 4.38 -9.41 13.36
N LEU A 206 5.13 -8.37 13.74
CA LEU A 206 6.34 -7.96 13.02
C LEU A 206 7.45 -9.02 13.13
N GLU A 207 7.60 -9.63 14.30
CA GLU A 207 8.57 -10.73 14.52
C GLU A 207 8.21 -11.95 13.68
N GLU A 208 6.93 -12.29 13.55
CA GLU A 208 6.49 -13.38 12.69
C GLU A 208 6.76 -13.11 11.22
N VAL A 209 6.53 -11.88 10.74
CA VAL A 209 6.88 -11.49 9.37
C VAL A 209 8.39 -11.59 9.17
N SER A 210 9.20 -11.05 10.08
CA SER A 210 10.66 -11.06 9.98
C SER A 210 11.23 -12.49 9.98
N SER A 211 10.74 -13.35 10.86
CA SER A 211 11.15 -14.77 10.92
C SER A 211 10.78 -15.49 9.64
N TRP A 212 9.54 -15.32 9.17
CA TRP A 212 9.06 -15.95 7.93
C TRP A 212 9.85 -15.51 6.69
N VAL A 213 10.18 -14.21 6.59
CA VAL A 213 11.00 -13.69 5.47
C VAL A 213 12.41 -14.30 5.53
N SER A 214 13.01 -14.37 6.71
CA SER A 214 14.36 -14.94 6.90
C SER A 214 14.40 -16.43 6.51
N GLU A 215 13.41 -17.20 6.96
CA GLU A 215 13.26 -18.61 6.60
C GLU A 215 13.09 -18.78 5.08
N ARG A 216 12.21 -17.99 4.46
CA ARG A 216 11.97 -18.05 3.01
C ARG A 216 13.19 -17.69 2.17
N ILE A 217 13.96 -16.66 2.57
CA ILE A 217 15.21 -16.31 1.89
C ILE A 217 16.23 -17.45 2.02
N SER A 218 16.33 -18.08 3.19
CA SER A 218 17.26 -19.18 3.42
C SER A 218 16.92 -20.43 2.60
N SER A 219 15.63 -20.75 2.43
CA SER A 219 15.18 -21.92 1.67
C SER A 219 15.34 -21.73 0.16
N THR A 220 15.17 -20.51 -0.36
CA THR A 220 15.44 -20.22 -1.79
C THR A 220 16.93 -20.36 -2.12
N LYS A 221 17.83 -19.87 -1.25
CA LYS A 221 19.29 -20.02 -1.46
C LYS A 221 19.78 -21.47 -1.38
N GLY A 222 19.09 -22.32 -0.62
CA GLY A 222 19.42 -23.75 -0.52
C GLY A 222 18.93 -24.59 -1.70
N ALA A 223 18.02 -24.08 -2.53
CA ALA A 223 17.48 -24.76 -3.71
C ALA A 223 18.29 -24.51 -5.00
N GLU A 224 19.28 -23.60 -4.94
CA GLU A 224 20.20 -23.27 -6.04
C GLU A 224 21.58 -23.96 -5.93
N LEU A 225 21.71 -24.99 -5.07
CA LEU A 225 22.91 -25.85 -4.90
C LEU A 225 22.60 -27.30 -5.29
#